data_AF-A0A7X1L845-F1
#
_entry.id   AF-A0A7X1L845-F1
#
_cell.length_a   1.000
_cell.length_b   1.000
_cell.length_c   1.000
_cell.angle_alpha   90.00
_cell.angle_beta   90.00
_cell.angle_gamma   90.00
#
_symmetry.space_group_name_H-M   'P 1'
#
loop_
_entity.id
_entity.type
_entity.pdbx_description
1 polymer ?
#
loop_
_entity_poly.entity_id
_entity_poly.type
_entity_poly.pdbx_seq_one_letter_code
_entity_poly.pdbx_strand_id
1 'polypeptide(L)'
;MPLPLGHAAIGLAAYETVQNSDLRRSRWRTFAFVSLLANLPDVDVILGLLLQGNGNLFHRGPTHSLFFALLAGYIASHLWRLGERIPRLGFPLCFGLIFSHVLADMMFTAASVSLLWPFQLYFSPGFSGWGRVVHAVLFQSIQDVGIIAACGLYIGLLRVARGVCKGQRVPVLISRRRP
;
A
#
# COMPACT_ATOMS: atom_id res chain seq x y z
N MET A 1 -11.07 11.31 1.53
CA MET A 1 -10.10 10.50 0.77
C MET A 1 -10.11 9.14 1.45
N PRO A 2 -10.25 8.01 0.76
CA PRO A 2 -10.14 6.71 1.43
C PRO A 2 -8.75 6.66 2.09
N LEU A 3 -8.72 6.37 3.38
CA LEU A 3 -7.66 6.77 4.28
C LEU A 3 -6.43 5.86 4.21
N PRO A 4 -5.32 6.30 4.84
CA PRO A 4 -4.10 5.53 4.93
C PRO A 4 -4.22 4.06 5.30
N LEU A 5 -5.21 3.73 6.13
CA LEU A 5 -5.46 2.37 6.59
C LEU A 5 -6.23 1.54 5.56
N GLY A 6 -7.15 2.13 4.79
CA GLY A 6 -7.86 1.45 3.70
C GLY A 6 -6.88 1.01 2.60
N HIS A 7 -5.98 1.89 2.19
CA HIS A 7 -4.94 1.57 1.21
C HIS A 7 -3.95 0.52 1.73
N ALA A 8 -3.55 0.61 3.01
CA ALA A 8 -2.74 -0.42 3.65
C ALA A 8 -3.44 -1.80 3.65
N ALA A 9 -4.76 -1.84 3.88
CA ALA A 9 -5.56 -3.06 3.91
C ALA A 9 -5.72 -3.68 2.51
N ILE A 10 -6.00 -2.87 1.49
CA ILE A 10 -6.04 -3.29 0.08
C ILE A 10 -4.68 -3.83 -0.34
N GLY A 11 -3.61 -3.15 0.07
CA GLY A 11 -2.25 -3.60 -0.21
C GLY A 11 -1.90 -4.94 0.43
N LEU A 12 -2.34 -5.17 1.67
CA LEU A 12 -2.19 -6.44 2.36
C LEU A 12 -2.97 -7.56 1.67
N ALA A 13 -4.20 -7.26 1.22
CA ALA A 13 -5.02 -8.21 0.48
C ALA A 13 -4.36 -8.61 -0.86
N ALA A 14 -3.82 -7.64 -1.60
CA ALA A 14 -3.07 -7.87 -2.83
C ALA A 14 -1.76 -8.67 -2.60
N TYR A 15 -1.08 -8.45 -1.47
CA TYR A 15 0.09 -9.24 -1.11
C TYR A 15 -0.28 -10.70 -0.80
N GLU A 16 -1.34 -10.94 -0.03
CA GLU A 16 -1.78 -12.29 0.33
C GLU A 16 -2.32 -13.06 -0.88
N THR A 17 -2.98 -12.40 -1.84
CA THR A 17 -3.42 -13.07 -3.09
C THR A 17 -2.25 -13.55 -3.94
N VAL A 18 -1.18 -12.77 -4.02
CA VAL A 18 -0.01 -13.06 -4.88
C VAL A 18 0.98 -14.03 -4.21
N GLN A 19 1.20 -13.97 -2.90
CA GLN A 19 2.11 -14.90 -2.21
C GLN A 19 1.40 -16.17 -1.73
N ASN A 20 1.88 -17.32 -2.23
CA ASN A 20 1.33 -18.65 -1.94
C ASN A 20 2.25 -19.51 -1.04
N SER A 21 3.11 -18.92 -0.21
CA SER A 21 4.12 -19.72 0.49
C SER A 21 4.46 -19.29 1.91
N ASP A 22 4.83 -20.30 2.69
CA ASP A 22 5.16 -20.44 4.11
C ASP A 22 6.30 -19.52 4.65
N LEU A 23 6.50 -18.32 4.09
CA LEU A 23 7.53 -17.40 4.56
C LEU A 23 7.10 -16.72 5.85
N ARG A 24 7.37 -17.40 6.95
CA ARG A 24 7.28 -16.99 8.36
C ARG A 24 8.20 -15.80 8.71
N ARG A 25 8.60 -14.96 7.73
CA ARG A 25 9.30 -13.70 8.00
C ARG A 25 8.27 -12.70 8.56
N SER A 26 8.73 -11.92 9.52
CA SER A 26 7.96 -11.01 10.38
C SER A 26 6.76 -10.35 9.68
N ARG A 27 5.57 -10.96 9.76
CA ARG A 27 4.34 -10.50 9.06
C ARG A 27 4.03 -9.02 9.30
N TRP A 28 4.34 -8.53 10.50
CA TRP A 28 4.18 -7.12 10.85
C TRP A 28 5.13 -6.18 10.08
N ARG A 29 6.34 -6.63 9.72
CA ARG A 29 7.28 -5.83 8.91
C ARG A 29 6.81 -5.72 7.48
N THR A 30 6.30 -6.81 6.91
CA THR A 30 5.68 -6.78 5.59
C THR A 30 4.46 -5.86 5.61
N PHE A 31 3.60 -6.00 6.61
CA PHE A 31 2.45 -5.12 6.79
C PHE A 31 2.84 -3.65 6.91
N ALA A 32 3.81 -3.32 7.76
CA ALA A 32 4.32 -1.96 7.92
C ALA A 32 4.89 -1.42 6.60
N PHE A 33 5.68 -2.23 5.88
CA PHE A 33 6.26 -1.81 4.61
C PHE A 33 5.20 -1.57 3.53
N VAL A 34 4.22 -2.47 3.40
CA VAL A 34 3.09 -2.31 2.48
C VAL A 34 2.28 -1.07 2.83
N SER A 35 2.00 -0.84 4.12
CA SER A 35 1.29 0.33 4.61
C SER A 35 2.03 1.63 4.28
N LEU A 36 3.36 1.64 4.45
CA LEU A 36 4.21 2.77 4.08
C LEU A 36 4.17 3.05 2.59
N LEU A 37 4.30 2.02 1.73
CA LEU A 37 4.24 2.20 0.28
C LEU A 37 2.88 2.69 -0.20
N ALA A 38 1.81 2.14 0.36
CA ALA A 38 0.44 2.53 0.05
C ALA A 38 0.16 4.02 0.36
N ASN A 39 0.90 4.61 1.30
CA ASN A 39 0.75 6.01 1.73
C ASN A 39 1.87 6.92 1.25
N LEU A 40 2.81 6.38 0.48
CA LEU A 40 3.99 7.11 0.07
C LEU A 40 3.68 8.40 -0.71
N PRO A 41 2.62 8.48 -1.55
CA PRO A 41 2.27 9.72 -2.22
C PRO A 41 1.99 10.89 -1.29
N ASP A 42 1.40 10.64 -0.11
CA ASP A 42 0.99 11.67 0.87
C ASP A 42 2.14 12.16 1.76
N VAL A 43 3.38 11.69 1.55
CA VAL A 43 4.56 12.23 2.25
C VAL A 43 4.74 13.73 1.92
N ASP A 44 4.23 14.19 0.78
CA ASP A 44 4.20 15.61 0.40
C ASP A 44 3.41 16.49 1.39
N VAL A 45 2.38 15.94 2.05
CA VAL A 45 1.61 16.62 3.11
C VAL A 45 2.51 16.93 4.31
N ILE A 46 3.31 15.96 4.74
CA ILE A 46 4.24 16.13 5.86
C ILE A 46 5.29 17.19 5.50
N LEU A 47 5.81 17.16 4.28
CA LEU A 47 6.77 18.16 3.79
C LEU A 47 6.15 19.58 3.79
N GLY A 48 4.92 19.74 3.33
CA GLY A 48 4.20 21.02 3.37
C GLY A 48 3.99 21.54 4.79
N LEU A 49 3.63 20.66 5.72
CA LEU A 49 3.47 20.99 7.14
C LEU A 49 4.80 21.41 7.79
N LEU A 50 5.90 20.70 7.52
CA LEU A 50 7.20 21.01 8.11
C LEU A 50 7.79 22.31 7.57
N LEU A 51 7.62 22.59 6.28
CA LEU A 51 8.24 23.75 5.63
C LEU A 51 7.44 25.04 5.81
N GLN A 52 6.09 24.97 5.81
CA GLN A 52 5.23 26.16 5.83
C GLN A 52 3.99 26.03 6.73
N GLY A 53 3.86 24.94 7.49
CA GLY A 53 2.68 24.70 8.31
C GLY A 53 1.41 24.39 7.53
N ASN A 54 1.51 24.15 6.22
CA ASN A 54 0.37 23.85 5.35
C ASN A 54 0.57 22.52 4.61
N GLY A 55 -0.18 21.50 5.01
CA GLY A 55 -0.15 20.19 4.38
C GLY A 55 -0.68 20.15 2.95
N ASN A 56 -1.48 21.14 2.53
CA ASN A 56 -1.99 21.16 1.15
C ASN A 56 -0.99 21.73 0.15
N LEU A 57 0.10 22.36 0.62
CA LEU A 57 1.01 23.15 -0.20
C LEU A 57 1.60 22.37 -1.39
N PHE A 58 2.05 21.13 -1.15
CA PHE A 58 2.61 20.26 -2.19
C PHE A 58 1.71 19.08 -2.52
N HIS A 59 0.60 18.94 -1.79
CA HIS A 59 -0.26 17.77 -1.86
C HIS A 59 -0.85 17.61 -3.26
N ARG A 60 -0.74 16.41 -3.83
CA ARG A 60 -1.17 16.05 -5.20
C ARG A 60 -0.30 16.60 -6.32
N GLY A 61 0.86 17.11 -5.94
CA GLY A 61 1.92 17.51 -6.83
C GLY A 61 2.73 16.31 -7.37
N PRO A 62 4.06 16.41 -7.44
CA PRO A 62 4.92 15.41 -8.07
C PRO A 62 4.78 13.97 -7.53
N THR A 63 4.48 13.79 -6.26
CA THR A 63 4.32 12.47 -5.63
C THR A 63 3.07 11.71 -6.10
N HIS A 64 2.10 12.42 -6.66
CA HIS A 64 0.86 11.85 -7.21
C HIS A 64 0.93 11.67 -8.73
N SER A 65 2.12 11.34 -9.23
CA SER A 65 2.38 11.14 -10.66
C SER A 65 2.68 9.69 -10.99
N LEU A 66 2.40 9.30 -12.24
CA LEU A 66 2.77 7.99 -12.76
C LEU A 66 4.29 7.78 -12.71
N PHE A 67 5.06 8.83 -13.04
CA PHE A 67 6.51 8.80 -12.98
C PHE A 67 7.03 8.52 -11.57
N PHE A 68 6.49 9.21 -10.57
CA PHE A 68 6.83 8.96 -9.16
C PHE A 68 6.49 7.53 -8.76
N ALA A 69 5.28 7.04 -9.09
CA ALA A 69 4.87 5.68 -8.75
C ALA A 69 5.80 4.62 -9.36
N LEU A 70 6.22 4.80 -10.62
CA LEU A 70 7.18 3.91 -11.29
C LEU A 70 8.55 3.95 -10.59
N LEU A 71 9.10 5.14 -10.36
CA LEU A 71 10.43 5.30 -9.75
C LEU A 71 10.47 4.78 -8.31
N ALA A 72 9.50 5.21 -7.49
CA ALA A 72 9.40 4.81 -6.09
C ALA A 72 9.10 3.30 -5.97
N GLY A 73 8.23 2.75 -6.82
CA GLY A 73 7.97 1.32 -6.88
C GLY A 73 9.22 0.50 -7.24
N TYR A 74 10.02 1.00 -8.19
CA TYR A 74 11.30 0.37 -8.57
C TYR A 74 12.29 0.38 -7.40
N ILE A 75 12.51 1.54 -6.76
CA ILE A 75 13.38 1.67 -5.60
C ILE A 75 12.92 0.74 -4.47
N ALA A 76 11.62 0.78 -4.13
CA ALA A 76 11.03 -0.03 -3.07
C ALA A 76 11.23 -1.54 -3.29
N SER A 77 11.13 -2.01 -4.53
CA SER A 77 11.36 -3.43 -4.86
C SER A 77 12.82 -3.89 -4.68
N HIS A 78 13.76 -2.95 -4.51
CA HIS A 78 15.18 -3.22 -4.29
C HIS A 78 15.65 -2.92 -2.86
N LEU A 79 14.84 -2.26 -2.03
CA LEU A 79 15.22 -1.88 -0.66
C LEU A 79 15.59 -3.07 0.24
N TRP A 80 15.09 -4.28 -0.05
CA TRP A 80 15.48 -5.49 0.68
C TRP A 80 16.99 -5.77 0.66
N ARG A 81 17.72 -5.23 -0.32
CA ARG A 81 19.19 -5.35 -0.41
C ARG A 81 19.92 -4.53 0.67
N LEU A 82 19.25 -3.55 1.28
CA LEU A 82 19.82 -2.70 2.33
C LEU A 82 19.76 -3.36 3.71
N GLY A 83 18.98 -4.43 3.88
CA GLY A 83 18.98 -5.15 5.13
C GLY A 83 17.89 -6.21 5.24
N GLU A 84 18.19 -7.21 6.05
CA GLU A 84 17.33 -8.36 6.36
C GLU A 84 15.98 -8.01 7.01
N ARG A 85 15.79 -6.76 7.45
CA ARG A 85 14.55 -6.30 8.06
C ARG A 85 13.49 -5.91 7.02
N ILE A 86 13.90 -5.60 5.79
CA ILE A 86 13.02 -5.11 4.73
C ILE A 86 12.49 -6.31 3.92
N PRO A 87 11.17 -6.44 3.74
CA PRO A 87 10.59 -7.54 2.98
C PRO A 87 10.96 -7.44 1.49
N ARG A 88 11.16 -8.59 0.85
CA ARG A 88 11.38 -8.67 -0.59
C ARG A 88 10.03 -8.68 -1.31
N LEU A 89 9.63 -7.53 -1.84
CA LEU A 89 8.43 -7.38 -2.67
C LEU A 89 8.81 -7.14 -4.13
N GLY A 90 8.01 -7.67 -5.06
CA GLY A 90 8.22 -7.47 -6.50
C GLY A 90 7.81 -6.07 -6.96
N PHE A 91 8.45 -5.58 -8.02
CA PHE A 91 8.13 -4.28 -8.62
C PHE A 91 6.64 -4.07 -8.92
N PRO A 92 5.90 -5.00 -9.56
CA PRO A 92 4.48 -4.78 -9.87
C PRO A 92 3.62 -4.56 -8.63
N LEU A 93 3.94 -5.23 -7.52
CA LEU A 93 3.25 -5.03 -6.25
C LEU A 93 3.60 -3.66 -5.68
N CYS A 94 4.89 -3.31 -5.56
CA CYS A 94 5.30 -2.00 -5.04
C CYS A 94 4.71 -0.84 -5.84
N PHE A 95 4.78 -0.92 -7.17
CA PHE A 95 4.16 0.05 -8.08
C PHE A 95 2.64 0.11 -7.87
N GLY A 96 1.96 -1.04 -7.88
CA GLY A 96 0.51 -1.11 -7.73
C GLY A 96 0.01 -0.56 -6.38
N LEU A 97 0.79 -0.74 -5.31
CA LEU A 97 0.49 -0.16 -3.99
C LEU A 97 0.54 1.37 -4.00
N ILE A 98 1.58 1.95 -4.60
CA ILE A 98 1.75 3.40 -4.66
C ILE A 98 0.74 4.01 -5.63
N PHE A 99 0.57 3.39 -6.80
CA PHE A 99 -0.30 3.89 -7.85
C PHE A 99 -1.79 3.75 -7.52
N SER A 100 -2.19 2.74 -6.74
CA SER A 100 -3.59 2.59 -6.31
C SER A 100 -4.06 3.79 -5.47
N HIS A 101 -3.19 4.36 -4.64
CA HIS A 101 -3.47 5.60 -3.90
C HIS A 101 -3.71 6.77 -4.85
N VAL A 102 -2.83 6.97 -5.83
CA VAL A 102 -2.97 8.03 -6.84
C VAL A 102 -4.29 7.88 -7.63
N LEU A 103 -4.62 6.65 -8.04
CA LEU A 103 -5.89 6.36 -8.71
C LEU A 103 -7.10 6.62 -7.81
N ALA A 104 -7.04 6.22 -6.54
CA ALA A 104 -8.11 6.45 -5.59
C ALA A 104 -8.35 7.95 -5.39
N ASP A 105 -7.28 8.73 -5.28
CA ASP A 105 -7.38 10.18 -5.20
C ASP A 105 -7.98 10.78 -6.48
N MET A 106 -7.58 10.30 -7.65
CA MET A 106 -8.17 10.75 -8.92
C MET A 106 -9.67 10.42 -9.05
N MET A 107 -10.11 9.27 -8.55
CA MET A 107 -11.49 8.79 -8.74
C MET A 107 -12.47 9.26 -7.66
N PHE A 108 -12.02 9.36 -6.40
CA PHE A 108 -12.89 9.55 -5.24
C PHE A 108 -12.80 10.93 -4.62
N THR A 109 -12.10 11.87 -5.27
CA THR A 109 -11.94 13.22 -4.74
C THR A 109 -12.08 14.26 -5.84
N ALA A 110 -12.53 15.46 -5.47
CA ALA A 110 -12.83 16.51 -6.44
C ALA A 110 -11.61 17.29 -6.93
N ALA A 111 -10.48 17.23 -6.23
CA ALA A 111 -9.27 17.97 -6.60
C ALA A 111 -8.40 17.19 -7.59
N SER A 112 -7.84 17.89 -8.57
CA SER A 112 -6.99 17.31 -9.60
C SER A 112 -5.67 16.76 -9.05
N VAL A 113 -5.16 15.70 -9.67
CA VAL A 113 -3.86 15.08 -9.36
C VAL A 113 -2.88 15.31 -10.51
N SER A 114 -1.60 15.50 -10.19
CA SER A 114 -0.53 15.71 -11.18
C SER A 114 -0.08 14.41 -11.85
N LEU A 115 -1.01 13.67 -12.46
CA LEU A 115 -0.78 12.32 -12.98
C LEU A 115 0.39 12.27 -13.99
N LEU A 116 0.44 13.26 -14.89
CA LEU A 116 1.43 13.38 -15.96
C LEU A 116 2.60 14.33 -15.62
N TRP A 117 2.86 14.60 -14.34
CA TRP A 117 4.06 15.35 -13.96
C TRP A 117 5.32 14.71 -14.58
N PRO A 118 6.24 15.49 -15.19
CA PRO A 118 6.41 16.94 -15.11
C PRO A 118 5.63 17.79 -16.14
N PHE A 119 4.82 17.19 -17.01
CA PHE A 119 4.09 17.92 -18.06
C PHE A 119 2.84 18.63 -17.55
N GLN A 120 2.33 18.21 -16.39
CA GLN A 120 1.12 18.72 -15.76
C GLN A 120 1.36 18.83 -14.26
N LEU A 121 0.99 19.97 -13.68
CA LEU A 121 1.19 20.25 -12.27
C LEU A 121 -0.08 20.85 -11.66
N TYR A 122 -0.58 20.19 -10.64
CA TYR A 122 -1.67 20.62 -9.77
C TYR A 122 -1.25 20.49 -8.31
N PHE A 123 -1.88 21.31 -7.49
CA PHE A 123 -1.78 21.19 -6.04
C PHE A 123 -3.18 21.24 -5.45
N SER A 124 -3.30 20.69 -4.25
CA SER A 124 -4.55 20.75 -3.50
C SER A 124 -4.83 22.18 -3.05
N PRO A 125 -6.03 22.72 -3.31
CA PRO A 125 -6.37 24.06 -2.86
C PRO A 125 -6.55 24.11 -1.34
N GLY A 126 -6.42 25.31 -0.77
CA GLY A 126 -6.73 25.59 0.63
C GLY A 126 -5.59 25.37 1.62
N PHE A 127 -5.96 25.32 2.91
CA PHE A 127 -5.03 25.24 4.02
C PHE A 127 -5.38 24.07 4.95
N SER A 128 -4.38 23.26 5.24
CA SER A 128 -4.49 22.15 6.19
C SER A 128 -3.33 22.20 7.18
N GLY A 129 -3.58 22.79 8.36
CA GLY A 129 -2.61 22.80 9.45
C GLY A 129 -2.55 21.47 10.22
N TRP A 130 -1.57 21.36 11.12
CA TRP A 130 -1.32 20.17 11.93
C TRP A 130 -2.58 19.58 12.58
N GLY A 131 -3.40 20.42 13.24
CA GLY A 131 -4.62 19.95 13.91
C GLY A 131 -5.62 19.29 12.96
N ARG A 132 -5.79 19.82 11.75
CA ARG A 132 -6.68 19.24 10.73
C ARG A 132 -6.15 17.93 10.19
N VAL A 133 -4.85 17.85 9.91
CA VAL A 133 -4.22 16.63 9.42
C VAL A 133 -4.28 15.53 10.48
N VAL A 134 -3.93 15.83 11.73
CA VAL A 134 -4.00 14.88 12.85
C VAL A 134 -5.44 14.40 13.07
N HIS A 135 -6.41 15.32 13.04
CA HIS A 135 -7.82 14.95 13.17
C HIS A 135 -8.29 14.04 12.03
N ALA A 136 -7.88 14.31 10.78
CA ALA A 136 -8.20 13.45 9.64
C ALA A 136 -7.58 12.05 9.80
N VAL A 137 -6.29 11.99 10.15
CA VAL A 137 -5.59 10.70 10.37
C VAL A 137 -6.20 9.89 11.50
N LEU A 138 -6.63 10.51 12.60
CA LEU A 138 -7.16 9.80 13.77
C LEU A 138 -8.65 9.45 13.65
N PHE A 139 -9.48 10.37 13.15
CA PHE A 139 -10.94 10.24 13.24
C PHE A 139 -11.60 9.91 11.91
N GLN A 140 -11.05 10.37 10.78
CA GLN A 140 -11.55 9.91 9.50
C GLN A 140 -11.10 8.46 9.25
N SER A 141 -9.95 8.01 9.75
CA SER A 141 -9.48 6.62 9.59
C SER A 141 -10.38 5.56 10.24
N ILE A 142 -11.21 5.97 11.20
CA ILE A 142 -12.26 5.12 11.81
C ILE A 142 -13.41 4.85 10.82
N GLN A 143 -13.62 5.72 9.83
CA GLN A 143 -14.61 5.50 8.76
C GLN A 143 -14.16 4.40 7.77
N ASP A 144 -12.86 4.08 7.75
CA ASP A 144 -12.29 2.99 6.95
C ASP A 144 -12.30 1.62 7.65
N VAL A 145 -12.87 1.53 8.86
CA VAL A 145 -13.05 0.24 9.56
C VAL A 145 -13.78 -0.76 8.67
N GLY A 146 -14.71 -0.29 7.83
CA GLY A 146 -15.40 -1.14 6.84
C GLY A 146 -14.46 -1.73 5.79
N ILE A 147 -13.54 -0.94 5.24
CA ILE A 147 -12.55 -1.40 4.24
C ILE A 147 -11.53 -2.34 4.90
N ILE A 148 -11.04 -1.98 6.09
CA ILE A 148 -10.13 -2.81 6.87
C ILE A 148 -10.78 -4.15 7.24
N ALA A 149 -12.04 -4.14 7.68
CA ALA A 149 -12.81 -5.34 8.00
C ALA A 149 -13.07 -6.19 6.76
N ALA A 150 -13.43 -5.59 5.61
CA ALA A 150 -13.66 -6.30 4.35
C ALA A 150 -12.37 -6.96 3.83
N CYS A 151 -11.24 -6.23 3.84
CA CYS A 151 -9.94 -6.80 3.49
C CYS A 151 -9.51 -7.89 4.49
N GLY A 152 -9.74 -7.69 5.79
CA GLY A 152 -9.48 -8.69 6.82
C GLY A 152 -10.30 -9.98 6.63
N LEU A 153 -11.59 -9.84 6.33
CA LEU A 153 -12.49 -10.94 6.00
C LEU A 153 -12.04 -11.68 4.73
N TYR A 154 -11.71 -10.94 3.67
CA TYR A 154 -11.22 -11.50 2.41
C TYR A 154 -9.93 -12.29 2.59
N ILE A 155 -8.97 -11.76 3.35
CA ILE A 155 -7.73 -12.46 3.71
C ILE A 155 -8.04 -13.71 4.55
N GLY A 156 -8.98 -13.61 5.49
CA GLY A 156 -9.45 -14.75 6.29
C GLY A 156 -10.02 -15.87 5.43
N LEU A 157 -10.92 -15.54 4.49
CA LEU A 157 -11.54 -16.49 3.56
C LEU A 157 -10.51 -17.12 2.60
N LEU A 158 -9.60 -16.32 2.04
CA LEU A 158 -8.49 -16.81 1.22
C LEU A 158 -7.62 -17.83 1.97
N ARG A 159 -7.35 -17.58 3.25
CA ARG A 159 -6.54 -18.47 4.09
C ARG A 159 -7.27 -19.76 4.42
N VAL A 160 -8.57 -19.72 4.72
CA VAL A 160 -9.40 -20.91 4.91
C VAL A 160 -9.42 -21.76 3.64
N ALA A 161 -9.70 -21.14 2.48
CA ALA A 161 -9.71 -21.83 1.19
C ALA A 161 -8.37 -22.50 0.86
N ARG A 162 -7.25 -21.81 1.08
CA ARG A 162 -5.90 -22.38 0.88
C ARG A 162 -5.56 -23.49 1.88
N GLY A 163 -5.99 -23.38 3.13
CA GLY A 163 -5.83 -24.42 4.15
C GLY A 163 -6.57 -25.70 3.79
N VAL A 164 -7.80 -25.58 3.29
CA VAL A 164 -8.61 -26.71 2.80
C VAL A 164 -7.93 -27.38 1.58
N CYS A 165 -7.42 -26.61 0.63
CA CYS A 165 -6.69 -27.15 -0.53
C CYS A 165 -5.34 -27.79 -0.17
N LYS A 166 -4.64 -27.31 0.87
CA LYS A 166 -3.39 -27.93 1.36
C LYS A 166 -3.65 -29.29 2.03
N GLY A 167 -4.77 -29.41 2.76
CA GLY A 167 -5.22 -30.67 3.39
C GLY A 167 -5.66 -31.76 2.41
N GLN A 168 -5.97 -31.40 1.15
CA GLN A 168 -6.32 -32.34 0.09
C GLN A 168 -5.13 -32.88 -0.71
N ARG A 169 -3.89 -32.43 -0.45
CA ARG A 169 -2.70 -33.07 -1.04
C ARG A 169 -2.46 -34.42 -0.34
N VAL A 170 -3.05 -35.46 -0.91
CA VAL A 170 -2.74 -36.86 -0.58
C VAL A 170 -1.22 -37.06 -0.65
N PRO A 171 -0.58 -37.68 0.36
CA PRO A 171 0.84 -38.01 0.27
C PRO A 171 1.01 -38.99 -0.89
N VAL A 172 1.72 -38.57 -1.94
CA VAL A 172 2.17 -39.47 -3.00
C VAL A 172 3.13 -40.46 -2.34
N LEU A 173 2.63 -41.66 -2.03
CA LEU A 173 3.43 -42.80 -1.61
C LEU A 173 4.31 -43.21 -2.79
N ILE A 174 5.51 -42.65 -2.85
CA ILE A 174 6.55 -43.11 -3.77
C ILE A 174 7.03 -44.46 -3.23
N SER A 175 6.44 -45.54 -3.73
CA SER A 175 6.94 -46.89 -3.47
C SER A 175 8.31 -47.03 -4.14
N ARG A 176 9.37 -47.08 -3.34
CA ARG A 176 10.68 -47.57 -3.78
C ARG A 176 10.54 -49.02 -4.22
N ARG A 177 10.73 -49.32 -5.50
CA ARG A 177 11.19 -50.64 -5.95
C ARG A 177 12.61 -50.47 -6.49
N ARG A 178 13.57 -50.99 -5.71
CA ARG A 178 14.86 -51.46 -6.25
C ARG A 178 14.59 -52.78 -6.99
N PRO A 179 15.31 -53.04 -8.07
CA PRO A 179 16.40 -54.01 -7.94
C PRO A 179 17.77 -53.38 -8.16
#